data_AF-A0A3D3L0V4-F1
#
_entry.id   AF-A0A3D3L0V4-F1
#
_cell.length_a   1.000
_cell.length_b   1.000
_cell.length_c   1.000
_cell.angle_alpha   90.00
_cell.angle_beta   90.00
_cell.angle_gamma   90.00
#
_symmetry.space_group_name_H-M   'P 1'
#
loop_
_entity.id
_entity.type
_entity.pdbx_description
1 polymer ?
#
loop_
_entity_poly.entity_id
_entity_poly.type
_entity_poly.pdbx_seq_one_letter_code
_entity_poly.pdbx_strand_id
1 'polypeptide(L)'
;MKKLTILNVIILLAFSLLNATIIHIPADFSTIQDGIDVSVDGDTVLIAQGIYYENLILEKEIVLASHAIYDDLDSDWLNNENITGTIISGAQEPSDPNMGSCLVIRGSGWGYTGNPEPEIIGLTFQDGDGTSLIVDNCGVILKERSGGAILMYKAYPTIMYNRFINNGHDTDNSRASGGGRKGGAMSHYSDDGIEFDEDRNSSSWNNNRNSKTIGEYIFGNPDDVAAYNNGINLQKIHESKQPKDPSSFNKQEKMLIASRDLDFVPGDGARGDLNIYMYDAYGDGWNG
;
A
#
# COMPACT_ATOMS: atom_id res chain seq x y z
N MET A 1 -34.84 3.71 -42.57
CA MET A 1 -33.76 2.84 -43.09
C MET A 1 -32.40 3.54 -43.08
N LYS A 2 -32.15 4.64 -43.84
CA LYS A 2 -30.83 5.32 -43.86
C LYS A 2 -30.26 5.75 -42.49
N LYS A 3 -31.09 6.25 -41.56
CA LYS A 3 -30.65 6.62 -40.20
C LYS A 3 -30.23 5.41 -39.33
N LEU A 4 -30.87 4.25 -39.54
CA LEU A 4 -30.54 3.00 -38.85
C LEU A 4 -29.23 2.41 -39.38
N THR A 5 -28.97 2.56 -40.68
CA THR A 5 -27.71 2.15 -41.31
C THR A 5 -26.54 3.03 -40.86
N ILE A 6 -26.74 4.35 -40.71
CA ILE A 6 -25.70 5.27 -40.22
C ILE A 6 -25.37 5.01 -38.75
N LEU A 7 -26.36 4.75 -37.89
CA LEU A 7 -26.14 4.41 -36.48
C LEU A 7 -25.33 3.11 -36.33
N ASN A 8 -25.66 2.08 -37.11
CA ASN A 8 -24.91 0.81 -37.09
C ASN A 8 -23.47 0.96 -37.59
N VAL A 9 -23.22 1.86 -38.56
CA VAL A 9 -21.86 2.16 -39.05
C VAL A 9 -21.03 2.90 -38.00
N ILE A 10 -21.64 3.84 -37.26
CA ILE A 10 -20.97 4.56 -36.16
C ILE A 10 -20.61 3.61 -35.02
N ILE A 11 -21.51 2.69 -34.67
CA ILE A 11 -21.26 1.66 -33.64
C ILE A 11 -20.12 0.72 -34.08
N LEU A 12 -20.13 0.25 -35.33
CA LEU A 12 -19.06 -0.60 -35.87
C LEU A 12 -17.69 0.12 -35.94
N LEU A 13 -17.67 1.43 -36.24
CA LEU A 13 -16.44 2.24 -36.16
C LEU A 13 -15.96 2.45 -34.72
N ALA A 14 -16.88 2.61 -33.75
CA ALA A 14 -16.52 2.76 -32.34
C ALA A 14 -15.89 1.47 -31.76
N PHE A 15 -16.36 0.29 -32.18
CA PHE A 15 -15.77 -0.99 -31.78
C PHE A 15 -14.37 -1.25 -32.35
N SER A 16 -14.03 -0.64 -33.51
CA SER A 16 -12.69 -0.80 -34.08
C SER A 16 -11.58 -0.05 -33.33
N LEU A 17 -11.94 0.80 -32.37
CA LEU A 17 -11.00 1.59 -31.56
C LEU A 17 -10.67 0.96 -30.20
N LEU A 18 -11.32 -0.15 -29.82
CA LEU A 18 -11.14 -0.83 -28.53
C LEU A 18 -10.35 -2.14 -28.72
N ASN A 19 -9.16 -2.07 -29.30
CA ASN A 19 -8.26 -3.22 -29.31
C ASN A 19 -7.30 -3.09 -28.13
N ALA A 20 -7.50 -3.94 -27.12
CA ALA A 20 -6.49 -4.19 -26.10
C ALA A 20 -5.17 -4.61 -26.78
N THR A 21 -4.09 -3.91 -26.46
CA THR A 21 -2.74 -4.18 -26.96
C THR A 21 -1.90 -4.84 -25.88
N ILE A 22 -0.88 -5.60 -26.31
CA ILE A 22 0.10 -6.19 -25.41
C ILE A 22 1.40 -5.40 -25.58
N ILE A 23 1.85 -4.77 -24.50
CA ILE A 23 3.08 -4.00 -24.40
C ILE A 23 4.12 -4.88 -23.70
N HIS A 24 5.22 -5.17 -24.37
CA HIS A 24 6.23 -6.11 -23.89
C HIS A 24 7.38 -5.39 -23.19
N ILE A 25 7.65 -5.73 -21.94
CA ILE A 25 8.80 -5.21 -21.20
C ILE A 25 9.86 -6.31 -21.10
N PRO A 26 11.12 -6.08 -21.51
CA PRO A 26 11.71 -4.80 -21.92
C PRO A 26 11.74 -4.56 -23.45
N ALA A 27 11.01 -5.35 -24.25
CA ALA A 27 11.18 -5.34 -25.71
C ALA A 27 10.68 -4.06 -26.39
N ASP A 28 9.55 -3.52 -25.92
CA ASP A 28 8.95 -2.28 -26.42
C ASP A 28 9.42 -1.06 -25.62
N PHE A 29 9.57 -1.20 -24.30
CA PHE A 29 10.07 -0.16 -23.39
C PHE A 29 11.05 -0.75 -22.38
N SER A 30 12.06 0.03 -21.97
CA SER A 30 13.10 -0.46 -21.05
C SER A 30 12.66 -0.58 -19.59
N THR A 31 11.62 0.15 -19.18
CA THR A 31 11.10 0.19 -17.81
C THR A 31 9.64 -0.22 -17.79
N ILE A 32 9.16 -0.72 -16.65
CA ILE A 32 7.76 -1.08 -16.49
C ILE A 32 6.90 0.20 -16.47
N GLN A 33 7.36 1.26 -15.81
CA GLN A 33 6.61 2.52 -15.75
C GLN A 33 6.36 3.12 -17.14
N ASP A 34 7.33 3.09 -18.06
CA ASP A 34 7.13 3.61 -19.42
C ASP A 34 6.02 2.82 -20.15
N GLY A 35 5.97 1.50 -19.93
CA GLY A 35 4.90 0.64 -20.45
C GLY A 35 3.52 0.96 -19.85
N ILE A 36 3.46 1.25 -18.56
CA ILE A 36 2.23 1.72 -17.90
C ILE A 36 1.81 3.09 -18.42
N ASP A 37 2.76 3.99 -18.68
CA ASP A 37 2.47 5.36 -19.08
C ASP A 37 1.85 5.43 -20.49
N VAL A 38 2.32 4.61 -21.43
CA VAL A 38 1.79 4.58 -22.81
C VAL A 38 0.52 3.74 -22.96
N SER A 39 0.21 2.86 -22.01
CA SER A 39 -0.97 2.00 -22.08
C SER A 39 -2.27 2.78 -21.94
N VAL A 40 -3.38 2.18 -22.37
CA VAL A 40 -4.74 2.65 -22.11
C VAL A 40 -5.56 1.52 -21.49
N ASP A 41 -6.73 1.86 -20.94
CA ASP A 41 -7.60 0.88 -20.30
C ASP A 41 -7.90 -0.31 -21.23
N GLY A 42 -7.79 -1.52 -20.68
CA GLY A 42 -7.90 -2.80 -21.37
C GLY A 42 -6.58 -3.37 -21.90
N ASP A 43 -5.49 -2.59 -21.95
CA ASP A 43 -4.19 -3.09 -22.38
C ASP A 43 -3.58 -4.10 -21.39
N THR A 44 -2.59 -4.86 -21.86
CA THR A 44 -1.73 -5.72 -21.04
C THR A 44 -0.29 -5.21 -21.09
N VAL A 45 0.29 -4.91 -19.94
CA VAL A 45 1.73 -4.74 -19.77
C VAL A 45 2.31 -6.08 -19.37
N LEU A 46 2.97 -6.75 -20.33
CA LEU A 46 3.52 -8.09 -20.19
C LEU A 46 5.02 -8.02 -19.93
N ILE A 47 5.43 -8.45 -18.73
CA ILE A 47 6.78 -8.31 -18.21
C ILE A 47 7.54 -9.64 -18.37
N ALA A 48 8.70 -9.58 -19.02
CA ALA A 48 9.62 -10.71 -19.12
C ALA A 48 10.33 -10.99 -17.79
N GLN A 49 10.99 -12.14 -17.69
CA GLN A 49 11.83 -12.43 -16.53
C GLN A 49 13.00 -11.42 -16.42
N GLY A 50 13.26 -10.95 -15.21
CA GLY A 50 14.22 -9.90 -14.89
C GLY A 50 14.00 -9.34 -13.49
N ILE A 51 14.97 -8.57 -13.00
CA ILE A 51 14.82 -7.78 -11.78
C ILE A 51 14.68 -6.31 -12.17
N TYR A 52 13.55 -5.72 -11.81
CA TYR A 52 13.19 -4.34 -12.10
C TYR A 52 13.18 -3.56 -10.78
N TYR A 53 14.12 -2.62 -10.64
CA TYR A 53 14.22 -1.75 -9.46
C TYR A 53 13.43 -0.47 -9.71
N GLU A 54 12.13 -0.50 -9.43
CA GLU A 54 11.21 0.58 -9.76
C GLU A 54 10.16 0.75 -8.65
N ASN A 55 9.67 1.98 -8.46
CA ASN A 55 8.48 2.27 -7.68
C ASN A 55 7.37 2.68 -8.66
N LEU A 56 6.43 1.80 -8.91
CA LEU A 56 5.44 1.95 -9.98
C LEU A 56 4.20 2.70 -9.50
N ILE A 57 3.61 3.51 -10.37
CA ILE A 57 2.30 4.13 -10.20
C ILE A 57 1.35 3.59 -11.26
N LEU A 58 0.22 3.06 -10.81
CA LEU A 58 -0.84 2.51 -11.65
C LEU A 58 -2.17 3.21 -11.38
N GLU A 59 -2.68 3.89 -12.40
CA GLU A 59 -3.91 4.69 -12.38
C GLU A 59 -4.87 4.28 -13.51
N LYS A 60 -4.75 3.05 -14.03
CA LYS A 60 -5.45 2.58 -15.23
C LYS A 60 -6.02 1.17 -15.03
N GLU A 61 -7.03 0.82 -15.80
CA GLU A 61 -7.65 -0.52 -15.84
C GLU A 61 -6.91 -1.41 -16.84
N ILE A 62 -5.68 -1.82 -16.50
CA ILE A 62 -4.85 -2.70 -17.34
C ILE A 62 -4.57 -4.03 -16.65
N VAL A 63 -4.09 -4.99 -17.43
CA VAL A 63 -3.48 -6.21 -16.90
C VAL A 63 -1.96 -5.99 -16.77
N LEU A 64 -1.44 -6.08 -15.55
CA LEU A 64 -0.01 -6.10 -15.27
C LEU A 64 0.41 -7.55 -14.97
N ALA A 65 1.09 -8.19 -15.92
CA ALA A 65 1.33 -9.62 -15.89
C ALA A 65 2.78 -9.99 -16.17
N SER A 66 3.26 -11.10 -15.60
CA SER A 66 4.39 -11.83 -16.19
C SER A 66 3.90 -12.81 -17.26
N HIS A 67 4.84 -13.54 -17.86
CA HIS A 67 4.53 -14.64 -18.78
C HIS A 67 3.81 -15.83 -18.11
N ALA A 68 3.70 -15.83 -16.77
CA ALA A 68 2.92 -16.82 -16.02
C ALA A 68 1.43 -16.83 -16.40
N ILE A 69 0.91 -15.75 -16.99
CA ILE A 69 -0.47 -15.70 -17.51
C ILE A 69 -0.75 -16.75 -18.61
N TYR A 70 0.30 -17.28 -19.25
CA TYR A 70 0.21 -18.35 -20.24
C TYR A 70 0.44 -19.75 -19.66
N ASP A 71 0.78 -19.84 -18.38
CA ASP A 71 1.10 -21.09 -17.72
C ASP A 71 -0.14 -21.72 -17.07
N ASP A 72 -0.04 -23.01 -16.79
CA ASP A 72 -1.02 -23.73 -15.96
C ASP A 72 -0.67 -23.53 -14.47
N LEU A 73 -1.32 -22.56 -13.83
CA LEU A 73 -1.05 -22.15 -12.44
C LEU A 73 -1.84 -22.99 -11.44
N ASP A 74 -1.44 -24.25 -11.34
CA ASP A 74 -1.97 -25.24 -10.39
C ASP A 74 -1.36 -25.08 -8.97
N SER A 75 -1.47 -26.10 -8.11
CA SER A 75 -1.03 -26.06 -6.70
C SER A 75 0.44 -25.72 -6.45
N ASP A 76 1.32 -25.79 -7.46
CA ASP A 76 2.76 -25.50 -7.35
C ASP A 76 3.16 -24.15 -7.98
N TRP A 77 2.20 -23.25 -8.22
CA TRP A 77 2.44 -21.94 -8.84
C TRP A 77 3.52 -21.11 -8.11
N LEU A 78 3.75 -21.33 -6.82
CA LEU A 78 4.79 -20.64 -6.04
C LEU A 78 6.21 -20.85 -6.59
N ASN A 79 6.45 -21.99 -7.26
CA ASN A 79 7.73 -22.35 -7.86
C ASN A 79 7.75 -22.12 -9.39
N ASN A 80 6.70 -21.52 -9.96
CA ASN A 80 6.65 -21.21 -11.38
C ASN A 80 7.82 -20.30 -11.79
N GLU A 81 8.50 -20.63 -12.89
CA GLU A 81 9.70 -19.92 -13.34
C GLU A 81 9.42 -18.48 -13.77
N ASN A 82 8.26 -18.21 -14.36
CA ASN A 82 7.86 -16.86 -14.75
C ASN A 82 7.52 -16.01 -13.52
N ILE A 83 6.87 -16.60 -12.50
CA ILE A 83 6.56 -15.90 -11.25
C ILE A 83 7.82 -15.60 -10.45
N THR A 84 8.69 -16.59 -10.28
CA THR A 84 9.95 -16.43 -9.53
C THR A 84 11.00 -15.61 -10.27
N GLY A 85 10.97 -15.61 -11.60
CA GLY A 85 11.91 -14.91 -12.47
C GLY A 85 11.53 -13.47 -12.82
N THR A 86 10.26 -13.06 -12.67
CA THR A 86 9.82 -11.68 -12.91
C THR A 86 9.65 -10.93 -11.59
N ILE A 87 10.67 -10.15 -11.22
CA ILE A 87 10.81 -9.52 -9.91
C ILE A 87 10.71 -7.99 -10.04
N ILE A 88 9.76 -7.39 -9.32
CA ILE A 88 9.64 -5.96 -9.10
C ILE A 88 10.14 -5.67 -7.68
N SER A 89 11.34 -5.10 -7.61
CA SER A 89 11.99 -4.74 -6.36
C SER A 89 11.79 -3.26 -6.06
N GLY A 90 11.53 -2.92 -4.80
CA GLY A 90 11.60 -1.53 -4.34
C GLY A 90 12.93 -0.91 -4.77
N ALA A 91 12.91 0.33 -5.26
CA ALA A 91 14.12 0.98 -5.76
C ALA A 91 15.12 1.18 -4.61
N GLN A 92 16.37 0.75 -4.84
CA GLN A 92 17.45 0.92 -3.85
C GLN A 92 17.82 2.39 -3.64
N GLU A 93 17.68 3.20 -4.70
CA GLU A 93 17.91 4.65 -4.71
C GLU A 93 16.67 5.32 -5.33
N PRO A 94 15.57 5.45 -4.57
CA PRO A 94 14.32 5.96 -5.11
C PRO A 94 14.48 7.43 -5.53
N SER A 95 13.92 7.78 -6.68
CA SER A 95 13.89 9.17 -7.15
C SER A 95 13.08 10.08 -6.21
N ASP A 96 12.09 9.51 -5.53
CA ASP A 96 11.35 10.13 -4.44
C ASP A 96 11.46 9.26 -3.16
N PRO A 97 12.10 9.73 -2.08
CA PRO A 97 12.22 8.98 -0.83
C PRO A 97 10.88 8.73 -0.11
N ASN A 98 9.81 9.43 -0.49
CA ASN A 98 8.46 9.19 0.02
C ASN A 98 7.74 8.07 -0.76
N MET A 99 8.23 7.68 -1.95
CA MET A 99 7.75 6.53 -2.72
C MET A 99 8.57 5.29 -2.39
N GLY A 100 7.99 4.39 -1.60
CA GLY A 100 8.69 3.16 -1.19
C GLY A 100 7.95 1.87 -1.49
N SER A 101 6.69 1.94 -1.91
CA SER A 101 5.96 0.76 -2.39
C SER A 101 6.54 0.30 -3.73
N CYS A 102 6.61 -1.01 -3.98
CA CYS A 102 6.94 -1.51 -5.32
C CYS A 102 5.89 -1.06 -6.34
N LEU A 103 4.61 -1.07 -5.96
CA LEU A 103 3.47 -0.66 -6.77
C LEU A 103 2.47 0.14 -5.94
N VAL A 104 2.16 1.35 -6.40
CA VAL A 104 1.05 2.16 -5.90
C VAL A 104 -0.08 2.10 -6.92
N ILE A 105 -1.25 1.63 -6.53
CA ILE A 105 -2.46 1.64 -7.35
C ILE A 105 -3.39 2.70 -6.76
N ARG A 106 -3.70 3.76 -7.51
CA ARG A 106 -4.48 4.88 -6.96
C ARG A 106 -5.58 5.39 -7.88
N GLY A 107 -6.74 5.67 -7.28
CA GLY A 107 -7.95 6.14 -7.93
C GLY A 107 -8.09 7.65 -8.03
N SER A 108 -7.56 8.41 -7.07
CA SER A 108 -7.70 9.87 -7.11
C SER A 108 -6.42 10.58 -6.71
N GLY A 109 -6.06 11.61 -7.47
CA GLY A 109 -4.89 12.46 -7.23
C GLY A 109 -4.97 13.76 -8.05
N TRP A 110 -3.90 14.55 -8.06
CA TRP A 110 -3.83 15.76 -8.90
C TRP A 110 -3.87 15.40 -10.39
N GLY A 111 -5.02 15.60 -11.04
CA GLY A 111 -5.21 15.38 -12.48
C GLY A 111 -5.84 14.04 -12.86
N TYR A 112 -6.17 13.19 -11.89
CA TYR A 112 -6.84 11.91 -12.11
C TYR A 112 -7.94 11.67 -11.05
N THR A 113 -9.09 11.17 -11.49
CA THR A 113 -10.21 10.79 -10.62
C THR A 113 -10.88 9.54 -11.20
N GLY A 114 -10.99 8.51 -10.38
CA GLY A 114 -11.39 7.17 -10.79
C GLY A 114 -11.32 6.19 -9.62
N ASN A 115 -11.64 4.94 -9.91
CA ASN A 115 -11.51 3.82 -8.98
C ASN A 115 -10.98 2.62 -9.77
N PRO A 116 -9.70 2.62 -10.18
CA PRO A 116 -9.20 1.65 -11.14
C PRO A 116 -9.27 0.24 -10.57
N GLU A 117 -9.62 -0.70 -11.45
CA GLU A 117 -9.80 -2.12 -11.16
C GLU A 117 -8.81 -2.99 -11.98
N PRO A 118 -7.47 -2.76 -11.88
CA PRO A 118 -6.51 -3.50 -12.70
C PRO A 118 -6.36 -4.95 -12.25
N GLU A 119 -5.81 -5.78 -13.12
CA GLU A 119 -5.44 -7.16 -12.80
C GLU A 119 -3.93 -7.29 -12.65
N ILE A 120 -3.47 -7.86 -11.53
CA ILE A 120 -2.05 -8.05 -11.22
C ILE A 120 -1.79 -9.56 -11.11
N ILE A 121 -0.99 -10.12 -12.02
CA ILE A 121 -0.80 -11.56 -12.09
C ILE A 121 0.65 -12.02 -12.31
N GLY A 122 1.06 -13.00 -11.51
CA GLY A 122 2.27 -13.77 -11.81
C GLY A 122 3.59 -13.05 -11.52
N LEU A 123 3.62 -12.10 -10.60
CA LEU A 123 4.80 -11.27 -10.31
C LEU A 123 5.38 -11.60 -8.93
N THR A 124 6.68 -11.38 -8.75
CA THR A 124 7.31 -11.31 -7.43
C THR A 124 7.54 -9.85 -7.06
N PHE A 125 6.95 -9.39 -5.96
CA PHE A 125 7.25 -8.09 -5.35
C PHE A 125 8.19 -8.26 -4.17
N GLN A 126 9.27 -7.49 -4.11
CA GLN A 126 10.21 -7.58 -3.01
C GLN A 126 10.82 -6.26 -2.57
N ASP A 127 11.33 -6.26 -1.34
CA ASP A 127 12.18 -5.20 -0.78
C ASP A 127 11.55 -3.79 -0.82
N GLY A 128 10.22 -3.70 -0.91
CA GLY A 128 9.51 -2.43 -0.85
C GLY A 128 9.30 -1.98 0.60
N ASP A 129 9.64 -0.72 0.90
CA ASP A 129 9.67 -0.14 2.25
C ASP A 129 8.37 0.63 2.60
N GLY A 130 7.48 0.77 1.61
CA GLY A 130 6.16 1.39 1.73
C GLY A 130 6.16 2.88 1.42
N THR A 131 5.04 3.38 0.90
CA THR A 131 4.89 4.79 0.50
C THR A 131 4.40 5.63 1.66
N SER A 132 4.92 6.86 1.76
CA SER A 132 4.62 7.79 2.82
C SER A 132 3.26 8.46 2.62
N LEU A 133 2.42 8.34 3.63
CA LEU A 133 1.09 8.91 3.72
C LEU A 133 1.00 9.91 4.86
N ILE A 134 0.13 10.88 4.69
CA ILE A 134 -0.37 11.77 5.73
C ILE A 134 -1.80 11.35 6.03
N VAL A 135 -2.08 11.07 7.29
CA VAL A 135 -3.41 10.66 7.76
C VAL A 135 -3.91 11.70 8.75
N ASP A 136 -5.08 12.29 8.47
CA ASP A 136 -5.79 13.11 9.45
C ASP A 136 -6.68 12.23 10.33
N ASN A 137 -6.25 12.03 11.57
CA ASN A 137 -7.04 11.32 12.57
C ASN A 137 -7.62 12.32 13.58
N CYS A 138 -8.79 12.88 13.27
CA CYS A 138 -9.52 13.79 14.14
C CYS A 138 -8.73 15.05 14.54
N GLY A 139 -8.01 15.66 13.57
CA GLY A 139 -7.20 16.86 13.75
C GLY A 139 -5.75 16.58 14.16
N VAL A 140 -5.36 15.31 14.25
CA VAL A 140 -3.97 14.88 14.46
C VAL A 140 -3.42 14.37 13.12
N ILE A 141 -2.48 15.12 12.56
CA ILE A 141 -1.79 14.77 11.32
C ILE A 141 -0.65 13.80 11.66
N LEU A 142 -0.76 12.56 11.21
CA LEU A 142 0.26 11.53 11.35
C LEU A 142 0.93 11.27 10.01
N LYS A 143 2.26 11.17 10.01
CA LYS A 143 3.03 10.66 8.86
C LYS A 143 3.21 9.16 9.08
N GLU A 144 2.81 8.33 8.13
CA GLU A 144 2.99 6.88 8.18
C GLU A 144 3.51 6.35 6.85
N ARG A 145 4.23 5.22 6.86
CA ARG A 145 4.56 4.52 5.60
C ARG A 145 3.71 3.28 5.49
N SER A 146 3.19 3.02 4.30
CA SER A 146 2.19 1.98 4.10
C SER A 146 2.39 1.18 2.81
N GLY A 147 2.09 -0.11 2.87
CA GLY A 147 2.06 -1.03 1.71
C GLY A 147 3.41 -1.22 1.03
N GLY A 148 4.31 -2.00 1.64
CA GLY A 148 5.67 -2.26 1.12
C GLY A 148 5.69 -2.78 -0.31
N ALA A 149 4.93 -3.82 -0.62
CA ALA A 149 4.78 -4.30 -1.99
C ALA A 149 3.75 -3.46 -2.74
N ILE A 150 2.51 -3.50 -2.28
CA ILE A 150 1.38 -2.88 -2.98
C ILE A 150 0.65 -1.94 -2.02
N LEU A 151 0.59 -0.66 -2.37
CA LEU A 151 -0.28 0.32 -1.73
C LEU A 151 -1.47 0.60 -2.64
N MET A 152 -2.68 0.39 -2.14
CA MET A 152 -3.92 0.70 -2.85
C MET A 152 -4.61 1.89 -2.20
N TYR A 153 -5.00 2.86 -3.03
CA TYR A 153 -5.79 4.02 -2.61
C TYR A 153 -6.98 4.24 -3.53
N LYS A 154 -8.20 4.04 -3.04
CA LYS A 154 -9.43 4.11 -3.85
C LYS A 154 -9.30 3.32 -5.15
N ALA A 155 -8.76 2.12 -5.05
CA ALA A 155 -8.56 1.20 -6.15
C ALA A 155 -9.03 -0.20 -5.73
N TYR A 156 -9.46 -1.01 -6.69
CA TYR A 156 -10.07 -2.32 -6.44
C TYR A 156 -9.50 -3.39 -7.38
N PRO A 157 -8.19 -3.67 -7.31
CA PRO A 157 -7.54 -4.60 -8.22
C PRO A 157 -7.89 -6.06 -7.94
N THR A 158 -7.79 -6.90 -8.96
CA THR A 158 -7.68 -8.36 -8.78
C THR A 158 -6.20 -8.73 -8.71
N ILE A 159 -5.77 -9.37 -7.61
CA ILE A 159 -4.36 -9.72 -7.38
C ILE A 159 -4.23 -11.24 -7.23
N MET A 160 -3.58 -11.89 -8.19
CA MET A 160 -3.53 -13.35 -8.29
C MET A 160 -2.12 -13.88 -8.56
N TYR A 161 -1.73 -14.98 -7.92
CA TYR A 161 -0.46 -15.67 -8.18
C TYR A 161 0.78 -14.78 -8.08
N ASN A 162 0.82 -13.90 -7.07
CA ASN A 162 1.97 -13.03 -6.81
C ASN A 162 2.73 -13.46 -5.56
N ARG A 163 4.04 -13.25 -5.54
CA ARG A 163 4.91 -13.48 -4.36
C ARG A 163 5.24 -12.15 -3.71
N PHE A 164 5.27 -12.13 -2.38
CA PHE A 164 5.62 -10.95 -1.58
C PHE A 164 6.77 -11.31 -0.64
N ILE A 165 7.94 -10.71 -0.83
CA ILE A 165 9.18 -11.08 -0.14
C ILE A 165 9.79 -9.85 0.52
N ASN A 166 10.04 -9.89 1.83
CA ASN A 166 10.73 -8.82 2.58
C ASN A 166 10.10 -7.41 2.42
N ASN A 167 8.78 -7.33 2.25
CA ASN A 167 8.10 -6.05 2.07
C ASN A 167 7.60 -5.47 3.40
N GLY A 168 7.71 -4.16 3.57
CA GLY A 168 7.24 -3.43 4.74
C GLY A 168 8.15 -3.55 5.97
N HIS A 169 9.38 -4.06 5.80
CA HIS A 169 10.35 -4.24 6.88
C HIS A 169 11.37 -3.10 6.96
N ASP A 170 11.92 -2.83 8.16
CA ASP A 170 12.91 -1.77 8.40
C ASP A 170 14.33 -2.34 8.40
N THR A 171 15.30 -1.52 8.02
CA THR A 171 16.70 -1.76 8.43
C THR A 171 16.92 -1.21 9.83
N ASP A 172 16.15 -1.67 10.83
CA ASP A 172 16.25 -1.38 12.27
C ASP A 172 16.35 0.10 12.77
N ASN A 173 16.60 1.09 11.90
CA ASN A 173 17.04 2.44 12.27
C ASN A 173 15.96 3.52 12.08
N SER A 174 14.83 3.19 11.43
CA SER A 174 13.75 4.15 11.10
C SER A 174 12.58 4.10 12.08
N ARG A 175 12.55 3.13 13.00
CA ARG A 175 11.56 3.03 14.10
C ARG A 175 11.57 4.22 15.07
N ALA A 176 12.53 5.15 14.94
CA ALA A 176 12.74 6.28 15.85
C ALA A 176 12.08 7.61 15.42
N SER A 177 11.52 7.73 14.20
CA SER A 177 10.99 9.01 13.69
C SER A 177 9.47 9.16 13.73
N GLY A 178 8.80 8.56 14.71
CA GLY A 178 7.41 8.89 15.09
C GLY A 178 6.30 8.54 14.09
N GLY A 179 6.63 8.15 12.85
CA GLY A 179 5.69 7.62 11.89
C GLY A 179 5.66 6.10 11.95
N GLY A 180 4.56 5.54 12.45
CA GLY A 180 4.37 4.09 12.40
C GLY A 180 4.35 3.61 10.94
N ARG A 181 4.83 2.39 10.68
CA ARG A 181 4.59 1.72 9.41
C ARG A 181 3.31 0.88 9.52
N LYS A 182 2.49 0.87 8.47
CA LYS A 182 1.19 0.19 8.44
C LYS A 182 1.06 -0.73 7.22
N GLY A 183 0.35 -1.84 7.39
CA GLY A 183 0.00 -2.81 6.34
C GLY A 183 1.11 -3.68 5.75
N GLY A 184 2.36 -3.66 6.28
CA GLY A 184 3.39 -4.64 5.90
C GLY A 184 3.61 -4.69 4.39
N ALA A 185 3.34 -5.84 3.76
CA ALA A 185 3.42 -5.98 2.30
C ALA A 185 2.29 -5.26 1.55
N MET A 186 1.06 -5.19 2.07
CA MET A 186 -0.07 -4.61 1.35
C MET A 186 -0.98 -3.76 2.23
N SER A 187 -1.34 -2.59 1.73
CA SER A 187 -2.28 -1.68 2.39
C SER A 187 -3.38 -1.24 1.44
N HIS A 188 -4.60 -1.06 1.96
CA HIS A 188 -5.72 -0.49 1.22
C HIS A 188 -6.35 0.65 2.00
N TYR A 189 -6.57 1.76 1.31
CA TYR A 189 -7.24 2.94 1.84
C TYR A 189 -8.35 3.38 0.90
N SER A 190 -9.52 3.66 1.45
CA SER A 190 -10.67 4.22 0.71
C SER A 190 -11.15 5.55 1.29
N ASP A 191 -10.43 6.09 2.28
CA ASP A 191 -10.81 7.31 3.01
C ASP A 191 -10.28 8.57 2.31
N ASP A 192 -11.05 9.65 2.39
CA ASP A 192 -10.67 10.99 1.94
C ASP A 192 -9.62 11.63 2.86
N GLY A 193 -9.47 11.16 4.10
CA GLY A 193 -8.49 11.65 5.08
C GLY A 193 -7.03 11.20 4.84
N ILE A 194 -6.76 10.56 3.70
CA ILE A 194 -5.42 10.08 3.32
C ILE A 194 -4.87 10.96 2.21
N GLU A 195 -3.70 11.53 2.46
CA GLU A 195 -2.94 12.32 1.50
C GLU A 195 -1.59 11.63 1.25
N PHE A 196 -1.12 11.62 0.01
CA PHE A 196 0.23 11.13 -0.30
C PHE A 196 1.22 12.24 0.02
N ASP A 197 2.35 11.92 0.68
CA ASP A 197 3.40 12.92 0.97
C ASP A 197 4.43 13.02 -0.18
N GLU A 198 4.28 12.20 -1.23
CA GLU A 198 5.18 12.13 -2.40
C GLU A 198 5.01 13.33 -3.35
N ASP A 199 3.80 13.84 -3.54
CA ASP A 199 3.54 15.01 -4.39
C ASP A 199 3.92 16.34 -3.72
N ARG A 200 4.39 16.29 -2.47
CA ARG A 200 4.79 17.46 -1.68
C ARG A 200 6.22 17.90 -2.01
N ASN A 201 6.41 18.37 -3.24
CA ASN A 201 7.68 18.95 -3.65
C ASN A 201 8.01 20.21 -2.82
N SER A 202 9.25 20.26 -2.34
CA SER A 202 9.92 21.29 -1.52
C SER A 202 10.04 22.70 -2.15
N SER A 203 9.04 23.17 -2.90
CA SER A 203 9.05 24.49 -3.56
C SER A 203 7.97 25.43 -3.06
N SER A 204 7.68 25.40 -1.75
CA SER A 204 7.21 26.58 -1.00
C SER A 204 7.17 26.19 0.47
N TRP A 205 8.11 26.67 1.28
CA TRP A 205 7.88 27.00 2.70
C TRP A 205 9.06 27.83 3.24
N ASN A 206 9.35 28.94 2.56
CA ASN A 206 9.64 30.16 3.33
C ASN A 206 8.29 30.67 3.85
N ASN A 207 7.81 30.09 4.96
CA ASN A 207 6.84 30.72 5.85
C ASN A 207 6.75 29.90 7.15
N ASN A 208 7.69 30.19 8.04
CA ASN A 208 7.47 30.43 9.47
C ASN A 208 6.23 29.77 10.10
N ARG A 209 6.18 28.44 10.12
CA ARG A 209 5.31 27.69 11.04
C ARG A 209 6.21 26.84 11.91
N ASN A 210 6.35 27.28 13.16
CA ASN A 210 6.96 26.52 14.23
C ASN A 210 6.30 25.13 14.27
N SER A 211 7.01 24.12 13.77
CA SER A 211 6.70 22.72 13.99
C SER A 211 6.84 22.48 15.49
N LYS A 212 5.71 22.50 16.19
CA LYS A 212 5.70 22.23 17.63
C LYS A 212 5.90 20.74 17.83
N THR A 213 6.89 20.39 18.64
CA THR A 213 7.13 18.99 19.01
C THR A 213 6.03 18.50 19.95
N ILE A 214 5.82 17.18 20.05
CA ILE A 214 4.85 16.57 20.99
C ILE A 214 5.05 17.07 22.43
N GLY A 215 6.30 17.40 22.81
CA GLY A 215 6.61 18.03 24.09
C GLY A 215 5.94 19.38 24.30
N GLU A 216 5.87 20.24 23.29
CA GLU A 216 5.22 21.56 23.43
C GLU A 216 3.70 21.47 23.54
N TYR A 217 3.09 20.36 23.09
CA TYR A 217 1.66 20.11 23.26
C TYR A 217 1.30 19.70 24.69
N ILE A 218 2.22 19.01 25.38
CA ILE A 218 2.03 18.53 26.74
C ILE A 218 2.33 19.63 27.76
N PHE A 219 3.36 20.44 27.52
CA PHE A 219 3.85 21.41 28.50
C PHE A 219 3.47 22.87 28.18
N GLY A 220 2.93 23.17 27.00
CA GLY A 220 2.46 24.51 26.62
C GLY A 220 3.56 25.57 26.43
N ASN A 221 4.75 25.35 27.01
CA ASN A 221 5.93 26.21 26.89
C ASN A 221 7.20 25.35 26.62
N PRO A 222 8.01 25.67 25.59
CA PRO A 222 9.24 24.94 25.28
C PRO A 222 10.30 24.90 26.41
N ASP A 223 10.31 25.88 27.32
CA ASP A 223 11.24 25.88 28.47
C ASP A 223 10.95 24.74 29.47
N ASP A 224 9.70 24.30 29.56
CA ASP A 224 9.26 23.23 30.47
C ASP A 224 9.62 21.83 29.93
N VAL A 225 9.73 21.69 28.60
CA VAL A 225 10.20 20.46 27.92
C VAL A 225 11.69 20.24 28.20
N ALA A 226 12.49 21.30 28.19
CA ALA A 226 13.91 21.25 28.51
C ALA A 226 14.16 20.91 29.99
N ALA A 227 13.30 21.38 30.90
CA ALA A 227 13.36 21.04 32.32
C ALA A 227 13.02 19.57 32.61
N TYR A 228 12.07 18.98 31.89
CA TYR A 228 11.71 17.57 31.99
C TYR A 228 12.83 16.64 31.52
N ASN A 229 13.43 16.94 30.36
CA ASN A 229 14.51 16.13 29.78
C ASN A 229 15.82 16.22 30.59
N ASN A 230 16.09 17.37 31.24
CA ASN A 230 17.27 17.55 32.08
C ASN A 230 17.07 17.10 33.55
N GLY A 231 15.89 16.61 33.92
CA GLY A 231 15.47 16.40 35.31
C GLY A 231 15.46 14.97 35.86
N ILE A 232 15.82 13.93 35.09
CA ILE A 232 15.89 12.57 35.64
C ILE A 232 17.14 12.41 36.52
N ASN A 233 16.97 12.69 37.81
CA ASN A 233 17.80 12.09 38.85
C ASN A 233 17.14 10.77 39.28
N LEU A 234 17.70 9.66 38.84
CA LEU A 234 17.35 8.31 39.28
C LEU A 234 17.71 8.12 40.76
N GLN A 235 16.83 8.53 41.69
CA GLN A 235 16.76 7.96 43.03
C GLN A 235 15.55 8.47 43.82
N LYS A 236 14.80 7.51 44.40
CA LYS A 236 13.71 7.61 45.39
C LYS A 236 12.30 7.40 44.85
N ILE A 237 11.94 6.14 44.66
CA ILE A 237 10.63 5.66 45.08
C ILE A 237 10.87 4.65 46.20
N HIS A 238 10.89 5.14 47.44
CA HIS A 238 10.67 4.33 48.63
C HIS A 238 9.51 4.96 49.39
N GLU A 239 8.53 4.10 49.72
CA GLU A 239 7.45 4.28 50.70
C GLU A 239 6.30 5.25 50.38
N SER A 240 5.15 4.68 49.97
CA SER A 240 3.96 4.74 50.84
C SER A 240 2.89 3.71 50.44
N LYS A 241 2.76 2.72 51.33
CA LYS A 241 1.57 1.98 51.80
C LYS A 241 0.44 1.62 50.81
N GLN A 242 0.24 0.31 50.68
CA GLN A 242 -0.99 -0.36 50.22
C GLN A 242 -2.25 0.08 50.99
N PRO A 243 -3.42 0.08 50.31
CA PRO A 243 -4.64 -0.48 50.87
C PRO A 243 -4.92 -1.87 50.27
N LYS A 244 -5.29 -2.79 51.15
CA LYS A 244 -5.82 -4.12 50.85
C LYS A 244 -7.25 -3.98 50.34
N ASP A 245 -7.56 -4.63 49.22
CA ASP A 245 -8.87 -5.26 49.04
C ASP A 245 -8.71 -6.59 48.26
N PRO A 246 -9.03 -7.75 48.85
CA PRO A 246 -8.81 -9.05 48.24
C PRO A 246 -10.08 -9.54 47.53
N SER A 247 -10.33 -9.12 46.30
CA SER A 247 -11.20 -9.88 45.38
C SER A 247 -11.02 -9.44 43.92
N SER A 248 -11.03 -10.43 43.02
CA SER A 248 -10.98 -10.34 41.54
C SER A 248 -9.63 -10.55 40.83
N PHE A 249 -8.79 -11.45 41.32
CA PHE A 249 -8.01 -12.29 40.40
C PHE A 249 -8.99 -13.26 39.71
N ASN A 250 -9.40 -12.94 38.47
CA ASN A 250 -9.81 -13.88 37.41
C ASN A 250 -10.39 -13.18 36.15
N LYS A 251 -9.82 -12.05 35.71
CA LYS A 251 -10.23 -11.41 34.44
C LYS A 251 -9.27 -11.65 33.26
N GLN A 252 -8.05 -12.14 33.51
CA GLN A 252 -7.07 -12.43 32.46
C GLN A 252 -7.21 -13.82 31.82
N GLU A 253 -7.87 -14.79 32.48
CA GLU A 253 -8.14 -16.11 31.89
C GLU A 253 -9.49 -16.22 31.15
N LYS A 254 -10.32 -15.17 31.15
CA LYS A 254 -11.59 -15.13 30.38
C LYS A 254 -11.51 -14.40 29.04
N MET A 255 -10.40 -13.74 28.72
CA MET A 255 -10.20 -13.11 27.40
C MET A 255 -9.46 -14.00 26.39
N LEU A 256 -8.99 -15.19 26.80
CA LEU A 256 -8.32 -16.16 25.92
C LEU A 256 -9.25 -17.26 25.36
N ILE A 257 -10.55 -17.22 25.65
CA ILE A 257 -11.55 -18.17 25.09
C ILE A 257 -12.77 -17.39 24.56
N ALA A 258 -12.52 -16.41 23.70
CA ALA A 258 -13.53 -15.85 22.81
C ALA A 258 -13.04 -15.98 21.35
N SER A 259 -12.60 -17.19 21.00
CA SER A 259 -12.48 -17.63 19.61
C SER A 259 -13.81 -18.18 19.14
N ARG A 260 -14.22 -17.77 17.93
CA ARG A 260 -15.36 -18.25 17.13
C ARG A 260 -16.71 -17.67 17.50
N ASP A 261 -16.96 -16.45 17.00
CA ASP A 261 -18.31 -16.12 16.56
C ASP A 261 -18.34 -16.28 15.04
N LEU A 262 -18.92 -17.41 14.61
CA LEU A 262 -19.38 -17.64 13.26
C LEU A 262 -20.78 -17.03 13.22
N ASP A 263 -20.93 -15.83 12.68
CA ASP A 263 -22.20 -15.34 12.10
C ASP A 263 -21.94 -13.99 11.40
N PHE A 264 -21.28 -14.06 10.23
CA PHE A 264 -21.36 -12.98 9.26
C PHE A 264 -22.68 -13.12 8.50
N VAL A 265 -23.61 -12.21 8.75
CA VAL A 265 -24.84 -12.05 7.95
C VAL A 265 -24.60 -10.92 6.94
N PRO A 266 -24.60 -11.17 5.62
CA PRO A 266 -24.40 -10.12 4.62
C PRO A 266 -25.64 -9.21 4.56
N GLY A 267 -25.50 -7.98 5.05
CA GLY A 267 -26.43 -6.88 4.79
C GLY A 267 -26.08 -6.18 3.49
N ASP A 268 -26.91 -6.44 2.47
CA ASP A 268 -27.28 -5.55 1.36
C ASP A 268 -26.40 -4.31 1.05
N GLY A 269 -25.51 -4.46 0.05
CA GLY A 269 -25.00 -3.31 -0.70
C GLY A 269 -23.63 -3.54 -1.31
N ALA A 270 -23.61 -4.16 -2.50
CA ALA A 270 -22.51 -4.17 -3.49
C ALA A 270 -21.10 -3.90 -2.93
N ARG A 271 -20.51 -4.93 -2.30
CA ARG A 271 -19.07 -4.99 -2.05
C ARG A 271 -18.48 -5.89 -3.12
N GLY A 272 -17.53 -5.39 -3.91
CA GLY A 272 -16.70 -6.25 -4.74
C GLY A 272 -15.98 -7.25 -3.86
N ASP A 273 -16.01 -8.53 -4.24
CA ASP A 273 -15.30 -9.58 -3.53
C ASP A 273 -13.80 -9.36 -3.71
N LEU A 274 -13.11 -8.84 -2.68
CA LEU A 274 -11.66 -8.79 -2.65
C LEU A 274 -11.12 -10.19 -2.34
N ASN A 275 -10.90 -10.99 -3.38
CA ASN A 275 -10.30 -12.31 -3.26
C ASN A 275 -8.77 -12.17 -3.25
N ILE A 276 -8.16 -12.16 -2.06
CA ILE A 276 -6.71 -12.13 -1.90
C ILE A 276 -6.20 -13.54 -1.61
N TYR A 277 -5.45 -14.13 -2.54
CA TYR A 277 -4.70 -15.37 -2.31
C TYR A 277 -3.27 -15.02 -1.91
N MET A 278 -2.96 -15.06 -0.61
CA MET A 278 -1.65 -14.69 -0.07
C MET A 278 -0.91 -15.88 0.51
N TYR A 279 0.38 -15.99 0.20
CA TYR A 279 1.30 -16.92 0.84
C TYR A 279 2.46 -16.14 1.46
N ASP A 280 2.54 -16.17 2.78
CA ASP A 280 3.67 -15.63 3.56
C ASP A 280 4.71 -16.75 3.73
N ALA A 281 5.89 -16.57 3.14
CA ALA A 281 6.99 -17.53 3.20
C ALA A 281 7.81 -17.45 4.50
N TYR A 282 7.63 -16.41 5.33
CA TYR A 282 8.49 -16.10 6.49
C TYR A 282 7.77 -16.08 7.85
N GLY A 283 6.43 -16.06 7.88
CA GLY A 283 5.67 -16.23 9.12
C GLY A 283 5.83 -15.10 10.12
N ASP A 284 6.16 -13.88 9.67
CA ASP A 284 6.37 -12.71 10.53
C ASP A 284 5.07 -11.99 10.92
N GLY A 285 3.94 -12.44 10.35
CA GLY A 285 2.61 -12.15 10.86
C GLY A 285 2.02 -10.82 10.35
N TRP A 286 0.80 -10.93 9.86
CA TRP A 286 -0.05 -9.79 9.50
C TRP A 286 -0.42 -8.99 10.75
N ASN A 287 0.18 -7.82 10.92
CA ASN A 287 -0.33 -6.82 11.85
C ASN A 287 -1.29 -5.89 11.11
N GLY A 288 -2.55 -6.34 11.02
CA GLY A 288 -3.70 -5.48 10.73
C GLY A 288 -3.96 -4.48 11.85
#